data_AF-A0A9W7FGR7-F1
#
_entry.id   AF-A0A9W7FGR7-F1
#
_cell.length_a   1.000
_cell.length_b   1.000
_cell.length_c   1.000
_cell.angle_alpha   90.00
_cell.angle_beta   90.00
_cell.angle_gamma   90.00
#
_symmetry.space_group_name_H-M   'P 1'
#
loop_
_entity.id
_entity.type
_entity.pdbx_description
1 polymer ?
#
loop_
_entity_poly.entity_id
_entity_poly.type
_entity_poly.pdbx_seq_one_letter_code
_entity_poly.pdbx_strand_id
1 'polypeptide(L)'
;MDAVVSMMASSSCSILVVGPGDCSQCLAILNSGHVNLTTALYDSKLEAETKYPQAKAILTTLEAEAKGLPSPVIYSVDATALSSGDGPLGTSCTCRYDAIVFYFPHTGVPNSNLTKNVKSNRELIKGFLSAAPKLLKEGGQIQLAVKTSQPYSEWRVGEFMTELKVLGWKVQHKDVNKSLYPGYIHRLTSGQNGTLTSVSDSSGAVLYLLEPTSRVTTNLRRSPVVLHVALNSAISDANLETNITEALRAIGRDGFTAPGYGPPDMVNVLDIRARFHDAAKPDTRQFNRVLYKMERAGKITRGRPRACNMKPTWKLANDDSDE
;
A
#
# COMPACT_ATOMS: atom_id res chain seq x y z
N MET A 1 13.99 3.77 1.58
CA MET A 1 13.45 2.46 1.94
C MET A 1 12.02 2.39 1.42
N ASP A 2 11.70 1.38 0.60
CA ASP A 2 10.45 1.31 -0.16
C ASP A 2 9.21 1.13 0.72
N ALA A 3 8.10 1.80 0.35
CA ALA A 3 6.81 1.77 1.04
C ALA A 3 6.25 0.35 1.31
N VAL A 4 6.58 -0.63 0.47
CA VAL A 4 6.20 -2.05 0.66
C VAL A 4 6.89 -2.64 1.89
N VAL A 5 8.16 -2.31 2.11
CA VAL A 5 8.93 -2.72 3.30
C VAL A 5 8.43 -1.98 4.55
N SER A 6 8.06 -0.71 4.41
CA SER A 6 7.54 0.08 5.54
C SER A 6 6.21 -0.44 6.10
N MET A 7 5.36 -1.02 5.24
CA MET A 7 4.08 -1.60 5.65
C MET A 7 4.25 -3.02 6.23
N MET A 8 5.23 -3.77 5.72
CA MET A 8 5.68 -5.09 6.20
C MET A 8 6.70 -5.00 7.36
N ALA A 9 6.84 -3.84 8.00
CA ALA A 9 7.73 -3.61 9.15
C ALA A 9 7.00 -3.15 10.42
N SER A 10 5.68 -2.92 10.38
CA SER A 10 4.87 -2.57 11.56
C SER A 10 4.10 -3.78 12.07
N SER A 11 4.51 -4.36 13.20
CA SER A 11 3.89 -5.55 13.82
C SER A 11 2.38 -5.43 14.13
N SER A 12 1.80 -4.25 13.98
CA SER A 12 0.36 -3.96 14.12
C SER A 12 -0.46 -4.14 12.83
N CYS A 13 0.19 -4.22 11.66
CA CYS A 13 -0.47 -4.27 10.36
C CYS A 13 -1.05 -5.67 10.08
N SER A 14 -2.36 -5.75 9.83
CA SER A 14 -3.05 -6.98 9.44
C SER A 14 -2.99 -7.22 7.94
N ILE A 15 -2.47 -8.36 7.52
CA ILE A 15 -2.25 -8.70 6.12
C ILE A 15 -3.08 -9.93 5.74
N LEU A 16 -3.84 -9.85 4.64
CA LEU A 16 -4.45 -10.99 3.98
C LEU A 16 -3.65 -11.32 2.72
N VAL A 17 -3.13 -12.55 2.62
CA VAL A 17 -2.50 -13.05 1.40
C VAL A 17 -3.45 -14.05 0.73
N VAL A 18 -3.88 -13.73 -0.48
CA VAL A 18 -4.84 -14.53 -1.25
C VAL A 18 -4.10 -15.34 -2.31
N GLY A 19 -4.36 -16.64 -2.35
CA GLY A 19 -3.81 -17.58 -3.33
C GLY A 19 -2.28 -17.67 -3.38
N PRO A 20 -1.55 -17.80 -2.25
CA PRO A 20 -0.08 -17.76 -2.23
C PRO A 20 0.64 -18.97 -2.85
N GLY A 21 -0.07 -19.88 -3.52
CA GLY A 21 0.49 -21.11 -4.08
C GLY A 21 1.07 -22.02 -3.00
N ASP A 22 2.39 -22.20 -3.00
CA ASP A 22 3.11 -23.06 -2.03
C ASP A 22 3.33 -22.42 -0.65
N CYS A 23 2.75 -21.23 -0.41
CA CYS A 23 2.84 -20.48 0.85
C CYS A 23 4.24 -19.97 1.22
N SER A 24 5.25 -20.13 0.36
CA SER A 24 6.61 -19.63 0.61
C SER A 24 6.66 -18.10 0.80
N GLN A 25 5.74 -17.37 0.15
CA GLN A 25 5.57 -15.92 0.36
C GLN A 25 5.14 -15.61 1.79
N CYS A 26 4.15 -16.34 2.31
CA CYS A 26 3.64 -16.16 3.66
C CYS A 26 4.72 -16.46 4.70
N LEU A 27 5.53 -17.51 4.48
CA LEU A 27 6.67 -17.82 5.35
C LEU A 27 7.71 -16.69 5.36
N ALA A 28 8.03 -16.11 4.19
CA ALA A 28 8.98 -15.00 4.11
C ALA A 28 8.49 -13.77 4.90
N ILE A 29 7.19 -13.46 4.84
CA ILE A 29 6.56 -12.38 5.62
C ILE A 29 6.62 -12.70 7.12
N LEU A 30 6.33 -13.94 7.50
CA LEU A 30 6.40 -14.37 8.89
C LEU A 30 7.84 -14.23 9.44
N ASN A 31 8.83 -14.68 8.67
CA ASN A 31 10.25 -14.61 9.03
C ASN A 31 10.78 -13.17 9.12
N SER A 32 10.12 -12.19 8.48
CA SER A 32 10.44 -10.77 8.65
C SER A 32 9.85 -10.18 9.94
N GLY A 33 9.19 -11.00 10.77
CA GLY A 33 8.58 -10.61 12.05
C GLY A 33 7.12 -10.19 11.96
N HIS A 34 6.45 -10.37 10.81
CA HIS A 34 5.01 -10.08 10.67
C HIS A 34 4.14 -11.27 11.06
N VAL A 35 3.57 -11.21 12.25
CA VAL A 35 2.72 -12.29 12.81
C VAL A 35 1.23 -12.10 12.54
N ASN A 36 0.77 -10.89 12.19
CA ASN A 36 -0.63 -10.57 11.93
C ASN A 36 -1.01 -10.88 10.46
N LEU A 37 -0.91 -12.16 10.10
CA LEU A 37 -1.02 -12.66 8.73
C LEU A 37 -2.18 -13.67 8.63
N THR A 38 -3.10 -13.44 7.69
CA THR A 38 -4.09 -14.42 7.25
C THR A 38 -3.72 -14.93 5.86
N THR A 39 -3.64 -16.24 5.71
CA THR A 39 -3.36 -16.93 4.46
C THR A 39 -4.64 -17.56 3.92
N ALA A 40 -5.08 -17.16 2.73
CA ALA A 40 -6.29 -17.68 2.10
C ALA A 40 -5.94 -18.50 0.84
N LEU A 41 -6.20 -19.80 0.87
CA LEU A 41 -6.02 -20.71 -0.26
C LEU A 41 -7.35 -20.99 -0.95
N TYR A 42 -7.30 -21.07 -2.29
CA TYR A 42 -8.44 -21.53 -3.10
C TYR A 42 -8.64 -23.05 -2.95
N ASP A 43 -7.55 -23.80 -2.93
CA ASP A 43 -7.55 -25.25 -2.78
C ASP A 43 -7.98 -25.64 -1.34
N SER A 44 -8.60 -26.81 -1.16
CA SER A 44 -8.80 -27.41 0.17
C SER A 44 -7.46 -27.78 0.81
N LYS A 45 -7.44 -28.05 2.13
CA LYS A 45 -6.19 -28.46 2.82
C LYS A 45 -5.52 -29.68 2.17
N LEU A 46 -6.32 -30.69 1.83
CA LEU A 46 -5.82 -31.91 1.18
C LEU A 46 -5.25 -31.63 -0.21
N GLU A 47 -5.94 -30.83 -1.02
CA GLU A 47 -5.49 -30.47 -2.38
C GLU A 47 -4.21 -29.63 -2.33
N ALA A 48 -4.13 -28.65 -1.43
CA ALA A 48 -2.96 -27.81 -1.25
C ALA A 48 -1.72 -28.63 -0.85
N GLU A 49 -1.86 -29.53 0.12
CA GLU A 49 -0.77 -30.43 0.56
C GLU A 49 -0.36 -31.44 -0.53
N THR A 50 -1.32 -31.91 -1.33
CA THR A 50 -1.04 -32.84 -2.44
C THR A 50 -0.30 -32.14 -3.58
N LYS A 51 -0.72 -30.92 -3.91
CA LYS A 51 -0.16 -30.12 -5.01
C LYS A 51 1.19 -29.51 -4.66
N TYR A 52 1.39 -29.17 -3.39
CA TYR A 52 2.64 -28.60 -2.86
C TYR A 52 3.06 -29.36 -1.59
N PRO A 53 3.75 -30.50 -1.71
CA PRO A 53 4.18 -31.27 -0.54
C PRO A 53 5.02 -30.46 0.47
N GLN A 54 5.82 -29.52 -0.03
CA GLN A 54 6.61 -28.60 0.79
C GLN A 54 5.76 -27.59 1.56
N ALA A 55 4.54 -27.29 1.10
CA ALA A 55 3.64 -26.35 1.76
C ALA A 55 3.15 -26.92 3.10
N LYS A 56 3.12 -28.25 3.30
CA LYS A 56 2.65 -28.86 4.55
C LYS A 56 3.42 -28.38 5.78
N ALA A 57 4.76 -28.34 5.69
CA ALA A 57 5.60 -27.83 6.76
C ALA A 57 5.36 -26.32 6.98
N ILE A 58 5.27 -25.56 5.89
CA ILE A 58 5.02 -24.11 5.92
C ILE A 58 3.67 -23.79 6.57
N LEU A 59 2.61 -24.49 6.18
CA LEU A 59 1.26 -24.32 6.73
C LEU A 59 1.24 -24.63 8.24
N THR A 60 1.96 -25.66 8.67
CA THR A 60 2.09 -26.00 10.09
C THR A 60 2.80 -24.86 10.86
N THR A 61 3.86 -24.29 10.30
CA THR A 61 4.55 -23.12 10.88
C THR A 61 3.63 -21.90 10.95
N LEU A 62 2.87 -21.60 9.88
CA LEU A 62 1.92 -20.49 9.84
C LEU A 62 0.80 -20.66 10.89
N GLU A 63 0.29 -21.88 11.06
CA GLU A 63 -0.71 -22.21 12.08
C GLU A 63 -0.15 -22.06 13.51
N ALA A 64 1.12 -22.39 13.74
CA ALA A 64 1.75 -22.33 15.07
C ALA A 64 2.20 -20.92 15.51
N GLU A 65 2.70 -20.12 14.58
CA GLU A 65 3.32 -18.81 14.88
C GLU A 65 2.32 -17.65 14.95
N ALA A 66 1.11 -17.83 14.40
CA ALA A 66 0.05 -16.83 14.47
C ALA A 66 -0.68 -16.82 15.82
N LYS A 67 0.08 -16.56 16.90
CA LYS A 67 -0.43 -16.49 18.27
C LYS A 67 -1.44 -15.34 18.42
N GLY A 68 -2.71 -15.69 18.61
CA GLY A 68 -3.80 -14.74 18.87
C GLY A 68 -4.71 -14.40 17.68
N LEU A 69 -4.49 -15.00 16.50
CA LEU A 69 -5.40 -14.87 15.36
C LEU A 69 -6.45 -16.00 15.35
N PRO A 70 -7.75 -15.71 15.09
CA PRO A 70 -8.81 -16.72 15.10
C PRO A 70 -8.63 -17.83 14.05
N SER A 71 -7.99 -17.52 12.92
CA SER A 71 -7.66 -18.49 11.87
C SER A 71 -6.57 -17.91 10.96
N PRO A 72 -5.30 -18.35 11.09
CA PRO A 72 -4.20 -17.83 10.28
C PRO A 72 -4.14 -18.42 8.88
N VAL A 73 -4.78 -19.57 8.67
CA VAL A 73 -4.87 -20.24 7.37
C VAL A 73 -6.31 -20.64 7.12
N ILE A 74 -6.85 -20.19 6.00
CA ILE A 74 -8.22 -20.41 5.57
C ILE A 74 -8.18 -21.06 4.18
N TYR A 75 -8.94 -22.14 4.00
CA TYR A 75 -8.99 -22.92 2.76
C TYR A 75 -10.30 -22.68 2.02
N SER A 76 -10.37 -23.10 0.77
CA SER A 76 -11.58 -23.00 -0.08
C SER A 76 -12.10 -21.56 -0.22
N VAL A 77 -11.18 -20.60 -0.37
CA VAL A 77 -11.48 -19.17 -0.52
C VAL A 77 -11.48 -18.78 -2.00
N ASP A 78 -12.65 -18.37 -2.51
CA ASP A 78 -12.74 -17.73 -3.82
C ASP A 78 -12.38 -16.24 -3.73
N ALA A 79 -11.30 -15.86 -4.42
CA ALA A 79 -10.81 -14.48 -4.49
C ALA A 79 -11.83 -13.49 -5.07
N THR A 80 -12.81 -13.95 -5.85
CA THR A 80 -13.89 -13.13 -6.42
C THR A 80 -15.08 -12.97 -5.48
N ALA A 81 -15.13 -13.74 -4.39
CA ALA A 81 -16.23 -13.79 -3.43
C ALA A 81 -15.76 -13.60 -1.98
N LEU A 82 -14.65 -12.89 -1.76
CA LEU A 82 -14.03 -12.66 -0.44
C LEU A 82 -14.97 -12.07 0.63
N SER A 83 -15.98 -11.31 0.20
CA SER A 83 -16.94 -10.63 1.09
C SER A 83 -18.32 -11.31 1.12
N SER A 84 -18.45 -12.51 0.57
CA SER A 84 -19.73 -13.23 0.60
C SER A 84 -20.03 -13.58 2.06
N GLY A 85 -21.24 -13.27 2.55
CA GLY A 85 -21.61 -13.52 3.94
C GLY A 85 -21.50 -15.00 4.32
N ASP A 86 -21.72 -15.87 3.33
CA ASP A 86 -21.52 -17.32 3.30
C ASP A 86 -20.09 -17.82 3.58
N GLY A 87 -19.10 -16.97 3.33
CA GLY A 87 -17.73 -17.38 3.04
C GLY A 87 -16.88 -17.65 4.28
N PRO A 88 -15.79 -18.44 4.13
CA PRO A 88 -14.90 -18.83 5.23
C PRO A 88 -14.10 -17.66 5.84
N LEU A 89 -14.10 -16.47 5.21
CA LEU A 89 -13.56 -15.22 5.78
C LEU A 89 -14.55 -14.50 6.72
N GLY A 90 -15.80 -14.96 6.80
CA GLY A 90 -16.79 -14.61 7.82
C GLY A 90 -17.65 -13.37 7.55
N THR A 91 -18.90 -13.46 8.00
CA THR A 91 -20.06 -12.60 7.69
C THR A 91 -20.17 -11.27 8.47
N SER A 92 -19.33 -11.02 9.49
CA SER A 92 -19.68 -10.04 10.55
C SER A 92 -18.76 -8.81 10.69
N CYS A 93 -17.62 -8.74 10.00
CA CYS A 93 -16.81 -7.51 10.02
C CYS A 93 -16.35 -7.12 8.63
N THR A 94 -16.96 -6.08 8.08
CA THR A 94 -16.37 -5.28 7.01
C THR A 94 -15.13 -4.58 7.58
N CYS A 95 -14.03 -4.51 6.83
CA CYS A 95 -12.78 -3.82 7.21
C CYS A 95 -11.87 -4.54 8.24
N ARG A 96 -11.21 -5.65 7.85
CA ARG A 96 -10.30 -6.43 8.72
C ARG A 96 -8.82 -6.27 8.42
N TYR A 97 -8.44 -5.84 7.22
CA TYR A 97 -7.04 -5.90 6.76
C TYR A 97 -6.50 -4.53 6.37
N ASP A 98 -5.28 -4.25 6.81
CA ASP A 98 -4.51 -3.08 6.38
C ASP A 98 -3.91 -3.33 4.99
N ALA A 99 -3.51 -4.56 4.68
CA ALA A 99 -3.06 -4.98 3.35
C ALA A 99 -3.81 -6.21 2.85
N ILE A 100 -4.17 -6.23 1.56
CA ILE A 100 -4.63 -7.42 0.86
C ILE A 100 -3.71 -7.68 -0.33
N VAL A 101 -3.08 -8.84 -0.37
CA VAL A 101 -2.03 -9.20 -1.32
C VAL A 101 -2.54 -10.32 -2.23
N PHE A 102 -2.50 -10.11 -3.55
CA PHE A 102 -2.79 -11.15 -4.53
C PHE A 102 -1.73 -11.15 -5.63
N TYR A 103 -0.79 -12.09 -5.56
CA TYR A 103 0.37 -12.11 -6.46
C TYR A 103 0.19 -13.17 -7.54
N PHE A 104 0.36 -12.75 -8.79
CA PHE A 104 0.30 -13.58 -9.99
C PHE A 104 -0.98 -14.44 -10.07
N PRO A 105 -2.17 -13.80 -9.99
CA PRO A 105 -3.43 -14.51 -10.07
C PRO A 105 -3.58 -15.25 -11.40
N HIS A 106 -4.07 -16.49 -11.35
CA HIS A 106 -4.34 -17.30 -12.53
C HIS A 106 -5.45 -18.31 -12.25
N THR A 107 -6.34 -18.53 -13.22
CA THR A 107 -7.47 -19.49 -13.13
C THR A 107 -7.07 -20.94 -13.41
N GLY A 108 -5.84 -21.15 -13.90
CA GLY A 108 -5.36 -22.46 -14.35
C GLY A 108 -5.69 -22.78 -15.81
N VAL A 109 -6.46 -21.94 -16.50
CA VAL A 109 -6.75 -22.14 -17.94
C VAL A 109 -5.45 -22.07 -18.74
N PRO A 110 -5.08 -23.10 -19.52
CA PRO A 110 -3.79 -23.12 -20.23
C PRO A 110 -3.63 -21.98 -21.25
N ASN A 111 -2.40 -21.52 -21.44
CA ASN A 111 -2.04 -20.51 -22.44
C ASN A 111 -2.30 -20.97 -23.89
N SER A 112 -2.44 -22.28 -24.13
CA SER A 112 -2.81 -22.82 -25.44
C SER A 112 -4.22 -22.43 -25.89
N ASN A 113 -5.11 -22.06 -24.95
CA ASN A 113 -6.43 -21.51 -25.26
C ASN A 113 -6.49 -20.02 -24.87
N LEU A 114 -5.81 -19.18 -25.64
CA LEU A 114 -5.61 -17.77 -25.31
C LEU A 114 -6.92 -17.02 -25.06
N THR A 115 -7.97 -17.23 -25.87
CA THR A 115 -9.26 -16.54 -25.70
C THR A 115 -9.92 -16.89 -24.36
N LYS A 116 -9.96 -18.17 -23.98
CA LYS A 116 -10.51 -18.60 -22.67
C LYS A 116 -9.60 -18.17 -21.51
N ASN A 117 -8.29 -18.23 -21.70
CA ASN A 117 -7.31 -17.77 -20.72
C ASN A 117 -7.49 -16.27 -20.43
N VAL A 118 -7.50 -15.42 -21.45
CA VAL A 118 -7.68 -13.97 -21.34
C VAL A 118 -9.01 -13.65 -20.66
N LYS A 119 -10.11 -14.25 -21.11
CA LYS A 119 -11.43 -14.01 -20.52
C LYS A 119 -11.46 -14.38 -19.03
N SER A 120 -11.08 -15.61 -18.70
CA SER A 120 -11.16 -16.12 -17.32
C SER A 120 -10.23 -15.37 -16.36
N ASN A 121 -9.00 -15.06 -16.75
CA ASN A 121 -8.05 -14.33 -15.90
C ASN A 121 -8.45 -12.86 -15.71
N ARG A 122 -9.04 -12.21 -16.73
CA ARG A 122 -9.63 -10.87 -16.59
C ARG A 122 -10.82 -10.87 -15.63
N GLU A 123 -11.70 -11.87 -15.73
CA GLU A 123 -12.84 -12.04 -14.81
C GLU A 123 -12.37 -12.28 -13.37
N LEU A 124 -11.34 -13.09 -13.16
CA LEU A 124 -10.72 -13.30 -11.84
C LEU A 124 -10.20 -11.99 -11.23
N ILE A 125 -9.39 -11.24 -11.97
CA ILE A 125 -8.82 -9.97 -11.48
C ILE A 125 -9.92 -8.95 -11.20
N LYS A 126 -10.89 -8.81 -12.10
CA LYS A 126 -12.02 -7.89 -11.92
C LYS A 126 -12.88 -8.28 -10.70
N GLY A 127 -13.15 -9.58 -10.53
CA GLY A 127 -13.88 -10.09 -9.37
C GLY A 127 -13.15 -9.80 -8.07
N PHE A 128 -11.85 -10.07 -8.02
CA PHE A 128 -11.00 -9.74 -6.86
C PHE A 128 -11.00 -8.25 -6.53
N LEU A 129 -10.79 -7.38 -7.53
CA LEU A 129 -10.78 -5.92 -7.33
C LEU A 129 -12.14 -5.37 -6.86
N SER A 130 -13.23 -6.10 -7.10
CA SER A 130 -14.56 -5.78 -6.58
C SER A 130 -14.80 -6.32 -5.15
N ALA A 131 -14.23 -7.48 -4.82
CA ALA A 131 -14.44 -8.15 -3.55
C ALA A 131 -13.50 -7.66 -2.43
N ALA A 132 -12.22 -7.52 -2.73
CA ALA A 132 -11.17 -7.18 -1.76
C ALA A 132 -11.40 -5.85 -1.01
N PRO A 133 -11.88 -4.74 -1.65
CA PRO A 133 -12.05 -3.47 -0.96
C PRO A 133 -12.96 -3.53 0.28
N LYS A 134 -13.91 -4.48 0.32
CA LYS A 134 -14.86 -4.64 1.43
C LYS A 134 -14.23 -5.20 2.70
N LEU A 135 -13.07 -5.85 2.56
CA LEU A 135 -12.28 -6.38 3.67
C LEU A 135 -11.18 -5.40 4.12
N LEU A 136 -10.99 -4.28 3.42
CA LEU A 136 -9.91 -3.33 3.65
C LEU A 136 -10.29 -2.34 4.76
N LYS A 137 -9.36 -2.08 5.68
CA LYS A 137 -9.49 -1.00 6.68
C LYS A 137 -9.41 0.38 6.03
N GLU A 138 -9.89 1.39 6.75
CA GLU A 138 -9.68 2.78 6.35
C GLU A 138 -8.16 3.06 6.23
N GLY A 139 -7.73 3.54 5.07
CA GLY A 139 -6.30 3.75 4.77
C GLY A 139 -5.53 2.49 4.37
N GLY A 140 -6.18 1.33 4.25
CA GLY A 140 -5.54 0.11 3.78
C GLY A 140 -5.20 0.13 2.28
N GLN A 141 -4.41 -0.87 1.86
CA GLN A 141 -3.89 -0.99 0.50
C GLN A 141 -4.11 -2.39 -0.09
N ILE A 142 -4.47 -2.47 -1.38
CA ILE A 142 -4.45 -3.71 -2.15
C ILE A 142 -3.15 -3.76 -2.95
N GLN A 143 -2.48 -4.91 -2.91
CA GLN A 143 -1.27 -5.19 -3.67
C GLN A 143 -1.53 -6.29 -4.69
N LEU A 144 -1.44 -5.96 -5.98
CA LEU A 144 -1.67 -6.88 -7.09
C LEU A 144 -0.42 -6.97 -7.95
N ALA A 145 0.24 -8.13 -7.94
CA ALA A 145 1.36 -8.40 -8.84
C ALA A 145 0.88 -9.16 -10.08
N VAL A 146 1.25 -8.71 -11.27
CA VAL A 146 0.93 -9.39 -12.53
C VAL A 146 2.14 -9.44 -13.46
N LYS A 147 2.21 -10.47 -14.29
CA LYS A 147 3.19 -10.54 -15.38
C LYS A 147 2.78 -9.58 -16.50
N THR A 148 3.77 -8.95 -17.13
CA THR A 148 3.61 -8.00 -18.23
C THR A 148 4.15 -8.54 -19.56
N SER A 149 4.81 -9.69 -19.55
CA SER A 149 5.21 -10.41 -20.77
C SER A 149 4.04 -11.20 -21.39
N GLN A 150 4.16 -11.54 -22.66
CA GLN A 150 3.22 -12.45 -23.33
C GLN A 150 3.23 -13.84 -22.64
N PRO A 151 2.08 -14.54 -22.54
CA PRO A 151 0.74 -14.13 -23.00
C PRO A 151 -0.03 -13.25 -22.00
N TYR A 152 0.54 -12.95 -20.84
CA TYR A 152 -0.12 -12.26 -19.72
C TYR A 152 -0.49 -10.81 -20.05
N SER A 153 0.27 -10.15 -20.92
CA SER A 153 -0.05 -8.81 -21.43
C SER A 153 -1.43 -8.72 -22.10
N GLU A 154 -1.93 -9.82 -22.69
CA GLU A 154 -3.26 -9.86 -23.34
C GLU A 154 -4.41 -9.72 -22.34
N TRP A 155 -4.15 -9.89 -21.04
CA TRP A 155 -5.16 -9.64 -20.01
C TRP A 155 -5.43 -8.15 -19.83
N ARG A 156 -4.57 -7.27 -20.36
CA ARG A 156 -4.70 -5.81 -20.35
C ARG A 156 -5.10 -5.23 -18.98
N VAL A 157 -4.43 -5.68 -17.93
CA VAL A 157 -4.70 -5.29 -16.54
C VAL A 157 -4.60 -3.77 -16.33
N GLY A 158 -3.79 -3.07 -17.14
CA GLY A 158 -3.68 -1.60 -17.11
C GLY A 158 -5.00 -0.87 -17.42
N GLU A 159 -5.95 -1.49 -18.13
CA GLU A 159 -7.29 -0.95 -18.34
C GLU A 159 -8.02 -0.83 -16.99
N PHE A 160 -8.00 -1.88 -16.16
CA PHE A 160 -8.61 -1.87 -14.83
C PHE A 160 -7.99 -0.82 -13.91
N MET A 161 -6.67 -0.63 -14.01
CA MET A 161 -5.95 0.40 -13.24
C MET A 161 -6.40 1.80 -13.62
N THR A 162 -6.64 2.03 -14.92
CA THR A 162 -7.14 3.31 -15.43
C THR A 162 -8.57 3.55 -14.96
N GLU A 163 -9.43 2.53 -15.03
CA GLU A 163 -10.80 2.59 -14.49
C GLU A 163 -10.80 2.92 -12.99
N LEU A 164 -9.96 2.25 -12.19
CA LEU A 164 -9.83 2.52 -10.75
C LEU A 164 -9.40 3.96 -10.46
N LYS A 165 -8.45 4.52 -11.23
CA LYS A 165 -8.04 5.93 -11.10
C LYS A 165 -9.21 6.89 -11.34
N VAL A 166 -10.04 6.63 -12.36
CA VAL A 166 -11.25 7.42 -12.64
C VAL A 166 -12.26 7.31 -11.48
N LEU A 167 -12.33 6.14 -10.84
CA LEU A 167 -13.12 5.90 -9.62
C LEU A 167 -12.50 6.50 -8.35
N GLY A 168 -11.44 7.31 -8.48
CA GLY A 168 -10.80 8.00 -7.36
C GLY A 168 -9.87 7.12 -6.53
N TRP A 169 -9.41 5.97 -7.04
CA TRP A 169 -8.35 5.21 -6.39
C TRP A 169 -6.99 5.83 -6.68
N LYS A 170 -6.15 5.88 -5.66
CA LYS A 170 -4.73 6.13 -5.84
C LYS A 170 -4.08 4.83 -6.29
N VAL A 171 -3.60 4.82 -7.54
CA VAL A 171 -2.95 3.67 -8.17
C VAL A 171 -1.50 4.00 -8.44
N GLN A 172 -0.60 3.32 -7.73
CA GLN A 172 0.84 3.34 -7.99
C GLN A 172 1.27 2.00 -8.59
N HIS A 173 2.40 1.99 -9.27
CA HIS A 173 3.03 0.75 -9.72
C HIS A 173 4.53 0.81 -9.52
N LYS A 174 5.13 -0.36 -9.30
CA LYS A 174 6.57 -0.56 -9.11
C LYS A 174 6.97 -1.90 -9.70
N ASP A 175 8.27 -2.11 -9.88
CA ASP A 175 8.79 -3.44 -10.18
C ASP A 175 8.65 -4.36 -8.96
N VAL A 176 8.41 -5.64 -9.21
CA VAL A 176 8.33 -6.65 -8.15
C VAL A 176 9.74 -6.88 -7.60
N ASN A 177 9.99 -6.44 -6.38
CA ASN A 177 11.27 -6.69 -5.73
C ASN A 177 11.25 -7.99 -4.91
N LYS A 178 11.80 -9.05 -5.49
CA LYS A 178 11.88 -10.37 -4.87
C LYS A 178 12.83 -10.42 -3.66
N SER A 179 13.79 -9.49 -3.56
CA SER A 179 14.71 -9.44 -2.41
C SER A 179 13.98 -9.12 -1.10
N LEU A 180 12.75 -8.60 -1.18
CA LEU A 180 11.90 -8.35 -0.03
C LEU A 180 11.30 -9.63 0.56
N TYR A 181 11.35 -10.75 -0.17
CA TYR A 181 10.85 -12.04 0.28
C TYR A 181 11.92 -13.14 0.11
N PRO A 182 12.99 -13.15 0.95
CA PRO A 182 13.98 -14.21 0.91
C PRO A 182 13.33 -15.59 1.02
N GLY A 183 13.62 -16.48 0.06
CA GLY A 183 13.03 -17.83 0.00
C GLY A 183 11.70 -17.95 -0.76
N TYR A 184 11.09 -16.84 -1.22
CA TYR A 184 9.88 -16.90 -2.04
C TYR A 184 10.15 -17.52 -3.42
N ILE A 185 9.36 -18.51 -3.80
CA ILE A 185 9.41 -19.15 -5.12
C ILE A 185 8.04 -19.03 -5.78
N HIS A 186 7.96 -18.28 -6.88
CA HIS A 186 6.77 -18.31 -7.73
C HIS A 186 6.69 -19.67 -8.44
N ARG A 187 5.66 -20.45 -8.11
CA ARG A 187 5.36 -21.77 -8.70
C ARG A 187 4.14 -21.65 -9.61
N LEU A 188 4.23 -22.24 -10.80
CA LEU A 188 3.07 -22.45 -11.65
C LEU A 188 2.30 -23.68 -11.16
N THR A 189 0.97 -23.61 -11.21
CA THR A 189 0.12 -24.77 -11.01
C THR A 189 0.28 -25.70 -12.21
N SER A 190 1.07 -26.77 -12.07
CA SER A 190 1.15 -27.97 -12.92
C SER A 190 1.05 -27.77 -14.44
N GLY A 191 2.18 -27.86 -15.15
CA GLY A 191 2.15 -28.34 -16.55
C GLY A 191 1.72 -29.82 -16.61
N GLN A 192 1.37 -30.34 -17.80
CA GLN A 192 0.75 -31.65 -18.04
C GLN A 192 1.41 -32.89 -17.37
N ASN A 193 2.57 -32.77 -16.71
CA ASN A 193 3.31 -33.86 -16.07
C ASN A 193 3.57 -33.67 -14.56
N GLY A 194 2.79 -32.86 -13.84
CA GLY A 194 2.87 -32.78 -12.37
C GLY A 194 4.19 -32.25 -11.79
N THR A 195 5.06 -31.68 -12.63
CA THR A 195 6.36 -31.14 -12.20
C THR A 195 6.23 -29.64 -11.90
N LEU A 196 6.44 -29.27 -10.64
CA LEU A 196 6.47 -27.88 -10.16
C LEU A 196 7.69 -27.15 -10.72
N THR A 197 7.53 -26.40 -11.81
CA THR A 197 8.63 -25.58 -12.34
C THR A 197 8.74 -24.27 -11.54
N SER A 198 9.93 -23.96 -11.02
CA SER A 198 10.23 -22.62 -10.51
C SER A 198 10.40 -21.69 -11.70
N VAL A 199 9.66 -20.58 -11.73
CA VAL A 199 9.87 -19.56 -12.76
C VAL A 199 11.04 -18.67 -12.33
N SER A 200 12.13 -18.69 -13.10
CA SER A 200 13.16 -17.68 -13.04
C SER A 200 12.67 -16.48 -13.83
N ASP A 201 12.31 -15.35 -13.23
CA ASP A 201 12.05 -14.12 -14.01
C ASP A 201 12.23 -12.88 -13.13
N SER A 202 13.17 -12.01 -13.51
CA SER A 202 13.32 -10.64 -12.99
C SER A 202 13.10 -9.58 -14.08
N SER A 203 12.49 -9.96 -15.20
CA SER A 203 12.11 -9.03 -16.27
C SER A 203 10.67 -9.34 -16.71
N GLY A 204 9.73 -8.43 -16.46
CA GLY A 204 8.37 -8.54 -16.98
C GLY A 204 7.27 -8.81 -15.94
N ALA A 205 7.36 -8.23 -14.74
CA ALA A 205 6.26 -8.21 -13.78
C ALA A 205 6.13 -6.83 -13.14
N VAL A 206 4.89 -6.44 -12.85
CA VAL A 206 4.57 -5.16 -12.21
C VAL A 206 3.74 -5.40 -10.96
N LEU A 207 4.04 -4.67 -9.89
CA LEU A 207 3.27 -4.61 -8.66
C LEU A 207 2.42 -3.33 -8.68
N TYR A 208 1.10 -3.48 -8.68
CA TYR A 208 0.17 -2.38 -8.47
C TYR A 208 -0.14 -2.23 -6.99
N LEU A 209 -0.06 -0.99 -6.50
CA LEU A 209 -0.46 -0.58 -5.16
C LEU A 209 -1.72 0.28 -5.29
N LEU A 210 -2.82 -0.18 -4.71
CA LEU A 210 -4.15 0.41 -4.87
C LEU A 210 -4.66 0.87 -3.51
N GLU A 211 -4.85 2.17 -3.35
CA GLU A 211 -5.35 2.79 -2.13
C GLU A 211 -6.67 3.52 -2.44
N PRO A 212 -7.78 3.19 -1.74
CA PRO A 212 -9.02 3.94 -1.88
C PRO A 212 -8.88 5.31 -1.21
N THR A 213 -9.21 6.40 -1.92
CA THR A 213 -8.92 7.77 -1.46
C THR A 213 -9.92 8.31 -0.41
N SER A 214 -11.07 7.65 -0.17
CA SER A 214 -12.00 7.97 0.94
C SER A 214 -13.14 6.95 1.13
N ARG A 215 -13.68 6.84 2.37
CA ARG A 215 -14.63 5.85 2.93
C ARG A 215 -15.65 5.25 1.95
N VAL A 216 -15.48 3.97 1.63
CA VAL A 216 -16.55 3.15 1.06
C VAL A 216 -17.36 2.54 2.21
N THR A 217 -18.29 3.29 2.81
CA THR A 217 -19.36 2.68 3.61
C THR A 217 -20.46 2.23 2.66
N THR A 218 -20.43 0.96 2.25
CA THR A 218 -21.54 0.34 1.52
C THR A 218 -22.74 0.18 2.44
N ASN A 219 -23.61 1.19 2.51
CA ASN A 219 -25.01 0.96 2.83
C ASN A 219 -25.78 1.03 1.50
N LEU A 220 -25.93 -0.11 0.83
CA LEU A 220 -26.80 -0.25 -0.33
C LEU A 220 -27.76 -1.42 -0.13
N ARG A 221 -28.97 -1.08 0.30
CA ARG A 221 -30.17 -1.80 -0.14
C ARG A 221 -30.36 -1.51 -1.63
N ARG A 222 -30.28 -2.58 -2.42
CA ARG A 222 -30.89 -2.87 -3.74
C ARG A 222 -30.81 -1.81 -4.86
N SER A 223 -30.21 -2.31 -5.96
CA SER A 223 -30.32 -1.92 -7.38
C SER A 223 -29.29 -0.93 -7.94
N PRO A 224 -28.87 -1.14 -9.21
CA PRO A 224 -27.56 -0.73 -9.70
C PRO A 224 -27.61 0.66 -10.33
N VAL A 225 -26.41 1.27 -10.40
CA VAL A 225 -26.00 2.41 -11.26
C VAL A 225 -25.66 3.70 -10.49
N VAL A 226 -24.36 4.03 -10.61
CA VAL A 226 -23.66 5.33 -10.52
C VAL A 226 -23.28 5.89 -9.14
N LEU A 227 -21.95 5.99 -8.97
CA LEU A 227 -21.22 6.75 -7.95
C LEU A 227 -21.53 8.24 -8.02
N HIS A 228 -21.65 8.89 -6.87
CA HIS A 228 -20.99 10.17 -6.60
C HIS A 228 -20.80 10.34 -5.09
N VAL A 229 -19.56 10.56 -4.62
CA VAL A 229 -19.29 11.16 -3.30
C VAL A 229 -18.07 12.07 -3.38
N ALA A 230 -18.23 13.30 -2.91
CA ALA A 230 -17.17 14.24 -2.57
C ALA A 230 -17.12 14.39 -1.04
N LEU A 231 -15.92 14.50 -0.45
CA LEU A 231 -15.45 15.62 0.41
C LEU A 231 -14.17 15.28 1.21
N ASN A 232 -13.31 16.29 1.29
CA ASN A 232 -12.00 16.37 1.96
C ASN A 232 -12.06 16.29 3.49
N SER A 233 -10.92 15.97 4.12
CA SER A 233 -10.56 16.57 5.42
C SER A 233 -9.08 16.97 5.48
N ALA A 234 -8.82 18.10 6.14
CA ALA A 234 -7.59 18.90 6.10
C ALA A 234 -6.65 18.64 7.30
N ILE A 235 -5.36 18.92 7.12
CA ILE A 235 -4.33 18.93 8.18
C ILE A 235 -4.67 20.01 9.22
N SER A 236 -4.54 19.70 10.51
CA SER A 236 -4.81 20.66 11.59
C SER A 236 -3.68 21.69 11.73
N ASP A 237 -4.03 22.93 12.13
CA ASP A 237 -3.06 24.02 12.32
C ASP A 237 -2.01 23.70 13.40
N ALA A 238 -2.36 22.89 14.41
CA ALA A 238 -1.45 22.47 15.47
C ALA A 238 -0.36 21.53 14.95
N ASN A 239 -0.74 20.54 14.13
CA ASN A 239 0.22 19.64 13.50
C ASN A 239 1.10 20.39 12.50
N LEU A 240 0.54 21.40 11.83
CA LEU A 240 1.30 22.23 10.91
C LEU A 240 2.34 23.10 11.62
N GLU A 241 2.02 23.65 12.79
CA GLU A 241 2.94 24.43 13.63
C GLU A 241 4.14 23.58 14.09
N THR A 242 3.89 22.34 14.51
CA THR A 242 4.95 21.38 14.88
C THR A 242 5.89 21.10 13.69
N ASN A 243 5.32 20.79 12.53
CA ASN A 243 6.09 20.48 11.33
C ASN A 243 6.92 21.68 10.82
N ILE A 244 6.39 22.91 10.92
CA ILE A 244 7.15 24.14 10.59
C ILE A 244 8.35 24.29 11.52
N THR A 245 8.13 24.05 12.82
CA THR A 245 9.18 24.16 13.85
C THR A 245 10.30 23.15 13.60
N GLU A 246 9.95 21.91 13.29
CA GLU A 246 10.92 20.86 12.96
C GLU A 246 11.69 21.16 11.67
N ALA A 247 11.00 21.64 10.62
CA ALA A 247 11.64 22.02 9.36
C ALA A 247 12.67 23.16 9.56
N LEU A 248 12.33 24.18 10.37
CA LEU A 248 13.24 25.26 10.70
C LEU A 248 14.46 24.78 11.51
N ARG A 249 14.26 23.88 12.49
CA ARG A 249 15.37 23.28 13.27
C ARG A 249 16.29 22.44 12.39
N ALA A 250 15.74 21.62 11.50
CA ALA A 250 16.52 20.76 10.62
C ALA A 250 17.39 21.59 9.67
N ILE A 251 16.82 22.63 9.06
CA ILE A 251 17.57 23.51 8.16
C ILE A 251 18.67 24.30 8.92
N GLY A 252 18.41 24.70 10.17
CA GLY A 252 19.40 25.36 11.01
C GLY A 252 20.61 24.48 11.38
N ARG A 253 20.44 23.16 11.51
CA ARG A 253 21.54 22.22 11.83
C ARG A 253 22.36 21.82 10.61
N ASP A 254 21.72 21.70 9.44
CA ASP A 254 22.38 21.22 8.23
C ASP A 254 23.27 22.28 7.56
N GLY A 255 23.34 23.52 8.10
CA GLY A 255 24.16 24.61 7.58
C GLY A 255 23.80 25.05 6.16
N PHE A 256 22.70 24.54 5.60
CA PHE A 256 22.34 24.76 4.20
C PHE A 256 21.60 26.08 4.03
N THR A 257 22.36 27.17 3.95
CA THR A 257 21.87 28.41 3.34
C THR A 257 22.19 28.37 1.86
N ALA A 258 21.15 28.33 1.03
CA ALA A 258 21.31 28.49 -0.41
C ALA A 258 22.13 29.77 -0.69
N PRO A 259 23.12 29.73 -1.60
CA PRO A 259 24.06 30.83 -1.78
C PRO A 259 23.33 32.07 -2.29
N GLY A 260 23.32 33.13 -1.47
CA GLY A 260 22.69 34.40 -1.82
C GLY A 260 22.29 35.25 -0.61
N TYR A 261 23.21 36.14 -0.21
CA TYR A 261 23.03 37.33 0.66
C TYR A 261 21.77 37.37 1.54
N GLY A 262 21.84 36.66 2.67
CA GLY A 262 20.99 36.81 3.85
C GLY A 262 21.77 36.31 5.06
N PRO A 263 21.49 36.77 6.29
CA PRO A 263 22.19 36.27 7.46
C PRO A 263 22.03 34.74 7.55
N PRO A 264 23.09 34.00 7.94
CA PRO A 264 23.21 32.54 7.76
C PRO A 264 22.17 31.69 8.51
N ASP A 265 21.29 32.33 9.27
CA ASP A 265 20.30 31.75 10.15
C ASP A 265 18.85 31.95 9.67
N MET A 266 18.62 32.61 8.52
CA MET A 266 17.28 32.92 8.00
C MET A 266 16.86 32.00 6.84
N VAL A 267 15.68 31.37 6.95
CA VAL A 267 15.18 30.37 5.99
C VAL A 267 14.02 30.93 5.14
N ASN A 268 14.04 30.70 3.82
CA ASN A 268 12.96 31.14 2.93
C ASN A 268 11.70 30.27 3.08
N VAL A 269 10.52 30.88 2.99
CA VAL A 269 9.23 30.18 3.09
C VAL A 269 9.07 28.99 2.13
N LEU A 270 9.65 29.05 0.94
CA LEU A 270 9.61 27.95 -0.03
C LEU A 270 10.52 26.80 0.39
N ASP A 271 11.66 27.10 1.01
CA ASP A 271 12.60 26.12 1.52
C ASP A 271 11.96 25.35 2.70
N ILE A 272 11.22 26.07 3.58
CA ILE A 272 10.44 25.45 4.66
C ILE A 272 9.36 24.54 4.06
N ARG A 273 8.61 25.02 3.06
CA ARG A 273 7.55 24.24 2.39
C ARG A 273 8.09 23.00 1.67
N ALA A 274 9.30 23.07 1.13
CA ALA A 274 9.94 21.96 0.43
C ALA A 274 10.30 20.80 1.37
N ARG A 275 10.41 21.05 2.69
CA ARG A 275 10.67 20.01 3.70
C ARG A 275 9.44 19.18 4.08
N PHE A 276 8.24 19.56 3.60
CA PHE A 276 7.02 18.78 3.85
C PHE A 276 6.90 17.66 2.82
N HIS A 277 6.62 16.43 3.28
CA HIS A 277 6.22 15.32 2.42
C HIS A 277 4.98 15.69 1.59
N ASP A 278 4.89 15.21 0.34
CA ASP A 278 3.83 15.61 -0.61
C ASP A 278 2.40 15.43 -0.09
N ALA A 279 2.16 14.43 0.78
CA ALA A 279 0.87 14.16 1.41
C ALA A 279 0.54 15.09 2.60
N ALA A 280 1.53 15.82 3.13
CA ALA A 280 1.40 16.69 4.30
C ALA A 280 1.51 18.19 3.95
N LYS A 281 1.51 18.53 2.65
CA LYS A 281 1.68 19.92 2.20
C LYS A 281 0.40 20.71 2.48
N PRO A 282 0.41 21.65 3.44
CA PRO A 282 -0.73 22.52 3.67
C PRO A 282 -0.97 23.38 2.43
N ASP A 283 -2.22 23.82 2.26
CA ASP A 283 -2.50 24.82 1.25
C ASP A 283 -1.76 26.14 1.57
N THR A 284 -1.50 26.93 0.54
CA THR A 284 -0.68 28.16 0.68
C THR A 284 -1.30 29.18 1.63
N ARG A 285 -2.62 29.22 1.80
CA ARG A 285 -3.30 30.16 2.69
C ARG A 285 -3.16 29.70 4.14
N GLN A 286 -3.40 28.42 4.40
CA GLN A 286 -3.23 27.80 5.71
C GLN A 286 -1.79 27.94 6.21
N PHE A 287 -0.81 27.67 5.34
CA PHE A 287 0.61 27.78 5.69
C PHE A 287 1.02 29.19 6.11
N ASN A 288 0.69 30.19 5.29
CA ASN A 288 1.03 31.58 5.59
C ASN A 288 0.29 32.08 6.83
N ARG A 289 -0.98 31.67 7.05
CA ARG A 289 -1.74 32.01 8.25
C ARG A 289 -1.00 31.55 9.52
N VAL A 290 -0.49 30.32 9.52
CA VAL A 290 0.22 29.76 10.68
C VAL A 290 1.56 30.46 10.91
N LEU A 291 2.34 30.77 9.87
CA LEU A 291 3.59 31.54 10.01
C LEU A 291 3.38 32.90 10.68
N TYR A 292 2.41 33.69 10.20
CA TYR A 292 2.10 34.99 10.83
C TYR A 292 1.49 34.87 12.23
N LYS A 293 0.90 33.71 12.58
CA LYS A 293 0.43 33.44 13.93
C LYS A 293 1.61 33.15 14.87
N MET A 294 2.57 32.33 14.42
CA MET A 294 3.79 32.01 15.18
C MET A 294 4.66 33.25 15.40
N GLU A 295 4.74 34.17 14.43
CA GLU A 295 5.44 35.46 14.55
C GLU A 295 4.86 36.33 15.66
N ARG A 296 3.54 36.52 15.65
CA ARG A 296 2.84 37.29 16.68
C ARG A 296 2.95 36.68 18.07
N ALA A 297 3.11 35.36 18.14
CA ALA A 297 3.34 34.62 19.37
C ALA A 297 4.81 34.62 19.82
N GLY A 298 5.72 35.29 19.09
CA GLY A 298 7.14 35.39 19.42
C GLY A 298 7.95 34.10 19.19
N LYS A 299 7.35 33.06 18.60
CA LYS A 299 8.01 31.76 18.38
C LYS A 299 9.00 31.78 17.22
N ILE A 300 8.72 32.61 16.22
CA ILE A 300 9.59 32.83 15.06
C ILE A 300 9.74 34.32 14.81
N THR A 301 10.90 34.72 14.28
CA THR A 301 11.21 36.08 13.87
C THR A 301 11.20 36.17 12.36
N ARG A 302 10.66 37.28 11.84
CA ARG A 302 10.61 37.55 10.41
C ARG A 302 11.80 38.40 9.98
N GLY A 303 12.52 37.91 8.97
CA GLY A 303 13.64 38.61 8.36
C GLY A 303 13.24 39.42 7.12
N ARG A 304 14.23 40.10 6.54
CA ARG A 304 14.06 40.81 5.26
C ARG A 304 13.74 39.81 4.14
N PRO A 305 12.81 40.13 3.22
CA PRO A 305 12.49 39.23 2.11
C PRO A 305 13.70 38.91 1.24
N ARG A 306 13.78 37.69 0.70
CA ARG A 306 14.85 37.33 -0.25
C ARG A 306 14.74 38.17 -1.53
N ALA A 307 15.84 38.76 -1.95
CA ALA A 307 15.88 39.68 -3.10
C ALA A 307 15.41 39.02 -4.42
N CYS A 308 15.64 37.72 -4.61
CA CYS A 308 15.31 37.03 -5.86
C CYS A 308 13.81 36.73 -6.06
N ASN A 309 13.01 36.67 -5.00
CA ASN A 309 11.59 36.32 -5.09
C ASN A 309 10.66 37.14 -4.19
N MET A 310 11.23 38.11 -3.46
CA MET A 310 10.56 39.00 -2.52
C MET A 310 9.72 38.26 -1.46
N LYS A 311 9.98 36.97 -1.21
CA LYS A 311 9.28 36.19 -0.21
C LYS A 311 9.91 36.37 1.17
N PRO A 312 9.09 36.43 2.23
CA PRO A 312 9.58 36.61 3.59
C PRO A 312 10.46 35.43 4.02
N THR A 313 11.46 35.72 4.84
CA THR A 313 12.31 34.73 5.50
C THR A 313 11.96 34.66 6.98
N TRP A 314 12.20 33.50 7.57
CA TRP A 314 11.81 33.20 8.95
C TRP A 314 12.95 32.48 9.66
N LYS A 315 13.11 32.75 10.96
CA LYS A 315 14.01 32.05 11.87
C LYS A 315 13.27 31.74 13.17
N LEU A 316 13.63 30.66 13.87
CA LEU A 316 13.17 30.45 15.25
C LEU A 316 13.69 31.58 16.16
N ALA A 317 12.85 32.01 17.11
CA ALA A 317 13.38 32.80 18.22
C ALA A 317 14.36 31.92 19.02
N ASN A 318 15.50 32.45 19.44
CA ASN A 318 16.42 31.70 20.30
C ASN A 318 15.71 31.45 21.65
N ASP A 319 15.72 30.21 22.13
CA ASP A 319 15.47 29.94 23.55
C ASP A 319 16.72 30.41 24.30
N ASP A 320 16.61 31.49 25.08
CA ASP A 320 17.65 31.95 26.01
C ASP A 320 17.76 30.99 27.22
N SER A 321 18.03 29.71 26.96
CA SER A 321 18.15 28.67 28.00
C SER A 321 19.48 27.93 27.92
N ASP A 322 20.57 28.66 27.70
CA ASP A 322 21.93 28.23 28.05
C ASP A 322 22.55 29.30 28.97
N GLU A 323 22.19 29.24 30.26
CA GLU A 323 23.01 29.67 31.41
C GLU A 323 22.66 28.81 32.65
#